data_AF-A0A1Q9LBT7-F1
#
_entry.id   AF-A0A1Q9LBT7-F1
#
_cell.length_a   1.000
_cell.length_b   1.000
_cell.length_c   1.000
_cell.angle_alpha   90.00
_cell.angle_beta   90.00
_cell.angle_gamma   90.00
#
_symmetry.space_group_name_H-M   'P 1'
#
loop_
_entity.id
_entity.type
_entity.pdbx_description
1 polymer ?
#
loop_
_entity_poly.entity_id
_entity_poly.type
_entity_poly.pdbx_seq_one_letter_code
_entity_poly.pdbx_strand_id
1 'polypeptide(L)'
;MTTLLAATALAVVPTTASASPQPAGGAAGSSPVAGTAAALSRLTGSAGAAPQATDSSATVGGGMALFGIDAVDLGPLAPCAAGGPTSATTPGAASDNQSVVYGSGSTTCATDPATGESRATATGRTFKLDALKPYGGPAIRVSSYSATCSTTPNGSRSSITLGGVTGLDLPTTIPQNFSTKIPGATPTDPPLALVTANSVVTPEPGDGSATVSALRIQFFPQGGQGSGTITLATVTCTPDSGD
;
A
#
# COMPACT_ATOMS: atom_id res chain seq x y z
N MET A 1 -43.69 -36.30 -24.02
CA MET A 1 -42.25 -36.57 -24.20
C MET A 1 -41.52 -35.72 -23.19
N THR A 2 -40.94 -36.38 -22.21
CA THR A 2 -40.49 -35.85 -20.92
C THR A 2 -38.97 -35.70 -20.98
N THR A 3 -38.43 -34.51 -20.74
CA THR A 3 -36.99 -34.32 -20.57
C THR A 3 -36.73 -33.62 -19.24
N LEU A 4 -36.28 -34.41 -18.27
CA LEU A 4 -35.72 -34.02 -16.97
C LEU A 4 -34.31 -33.43 -17.20
N LEU A 5 -34.00 -32.26 -16.64
CA LEU A 5 -32.61 -31.88 -16.34
C LEU A 5 -32.48 -31.54 -14.85
N ALA A 6 -31.57 -32.25 -14.21
CA ALA A 6 -31.32 -32.28 -12.78
C ALA A 6 -30.50 -31.08 -12.30
N ALA A 7 -30.92 -30.50 -11.18
CA ALA A 7 -30.16 -29.53 -10.41
C ALA A 7 -28.99 -30.23 -9.69
N THR A 8 -27.76 -29.77 -9.94
CA THR A 8 -26.57 -30.23 -9.23
C THR A 8 -26.21 -29.19 -8.18
N ALA A 9 -26.40 -29.54 -6.90
CA ALA A 9 -25.99 -28.72 -5.77
C ALA A 9 -24.48 -28.93 -5.51
N LEU A 10 -23.68 -27.87 -5.60
CA LEU A 10 -22.30 -27.89 -5.09
C LEU A 10 -22.31 -27.58 -3.59
N ALA A 11 -21.81 -28.52 -2.80
CA ALA A 11 -21.56 -28.36 -1.38
C ALA A 11 -20.32 -27.47 -1.14
N VAL A 12 -20.48 -26.49 -0.24
CA VAL A 12 -19.42 -25.64 0.28
C VAL A 12 -18.70 -26.39 1.40
N VAL A 13 -17.40 -26.61 1.26
CA VAL A 13 -16.53 -27.17 2.31
C VAL A 13 -15.85 -26.00 3.04
N PRO A 14 -15.99 -25.86 4.38
CA PRO A 14 -15.26 -24.85 5.13
C PRO A 14 -13.80 -25.28 5.34
N THR A 15 -12.87 -24.46 4.85
CA THR A 15 -11.42 -24.61 5.08
C THR A 15 -11.10 -24.14 6.51
N THR A 16 -10.83 -25.09 7.40
CA THR A 16 -10.30 -24.82 8.75
C THR A 16 -8.85 -24.38 8.67
N ALA A 17 -8.54 -23.18 9.16
CA ALA A 17 -7.19 -22.66 9.31
C ALA A 17 -6.39 -23.53 10.28
N SER A 18 -5.28 -24.09 9.81
CA SER A 18 -4.31 -24.83 10.60
C SER A 18 -3.43 -23.87 11.39
N ALA A 19 -3.60 -23.85 12.72
CA ALA A 19 -2.65 -23.26 13.65
C ALA A 19 -1.42 -24.16 13.78
N SER A 20 -0.23 -23.61 13.53
CA SER A 20 1.04 -24.28 13.73
C SER A 20 1.35 -24.43 15.23
N PRO A 21 1.79 -25.62 15.70
CA PRO A 21 2.11 -25.86 17.10
C PRO A 21 3.52 -25.38 17.47
N GLN A 22 3.63 -24.67 18.58
CA GLN A 22 4.88 -24.34 19.26
C GLN A 22 5.01 -25.23 20.50
N PRO A 23 6.13 -25.97 20.69
CA PRO A 23 6.50 -26.46 22.02
C PRO A 23 7.81 -25.84 22.50
N ALA A 24 7.69 -24.95 23.50
CA ALA A 24 8.74 -24.66 24.46
C ALA A 24 8.77 -25.79 25.50
N GLY A 25 9.97 -26.18 25.93
CA GLY A 25 10.20 -27.30 26.82
C GLY A 25 9.84 -27.06 28.29
N GLY A 26 10.03 -28.12 29.08
CA GLY A 26 10.40 -28.01 30.49
C GLY A 26 9.46 -28.64 31.52
N ALA A 27 9.90 -29.80 32.03
CA ALA A 27 9.85 -30.26 33.43
C ALA A 27 8.53 -30.76 34.06
N ALA A 28 8.59 -32.03 34.46
CA ALA A 28 7.85 -32.66 35.56
C ALA A 28 7.90 -31.80 36.84
N GLY A 29 6.90 -31.72 37.72
CA GLY A 29 5.90 -32.69 38.14
C GLY A 29 6.20 -33.15 39.57
N SER A 30 5.44 -32.66 40.58
CA SER A 30 5.15 -33.31 41.88
C SER A 30 4.29 -32.45 42.84
N SER A 31 3.05 -32.91 43.06
CA SER A 31 2.25 -32.98 44.31
C SER A 31 1.80 -31.76 45.16
N PRO A 32 0.65 -31.87 45.89
CA PRO A 32 -0.15 -30.75 46.41
C PRO A 32 -0.15 -30.61 47.95
N VAL A 33 -0.33 -29.38 48.47
CA VAL A 33 -0.71 -29.13 49.88
C VAL A 33 -1.64 -27.91 49.96
N ALA A 34 -2.75 -28.06 50.70
CA ALA A 34 -3.74 -27.04 51.02
C ALA A 34 -3.21 -26.00 52.03
N GLY A 35 -3.60 -24.73 51.89
CA GLY A 35 -3.27 -23.69 52.87
C GLY A 35 -3.84 -22.31 52.53
N THR A 36 -4.46 -21.70 53.52
CA THR A 36 -5.26 -20.46 53.54
C THR A 36 -4.43 -19.17 53.41
N ALA A 37 -5.10 -18.10 52.95
CA ALA A 37 -4.83 -16.66 53.19
C ALA A 37 -3.87 -15.86 52.27
N ALA A 38 -4.43 -14.74 51.78
CA ALA A 38 -3.83 -13.42 51.49
C ALA A 38 -2.59 -13.33 50.58
N ALA A 39 -2.79 -12.83 49.35
CA ALA A 39 -2.02 -11.72 48.75
C ALA A 39 -2.49 -11.46 47.31
N LEU A 40 -3.13 -10.32 47.07
CA LEU A 40 -3.34 -9.77 45.72
C LEU A 40 -2.02 -9.19 45.22
N SER A 41 -1.14 -10.04 44.72
CA SER A 41 0.10 -9.60 44.04
C SER A 41 -0.26 -9.06 42.66
N ARG A 42 -0.18 -7.73 42.52
CA ARG A 42 -0.26 -7.04 41.24
C ARG A 42 0.92 -7.49 40.38
N LEU A 43 0.70 -8.32 39.36
CA LEU A 43 1.67 -8.50 38.28
C LEU A 43 1.69 -7.21 37.46
N THR A 44 2.61 -6.31 37.78
CA THR A 44 3.02 -5.23 36.88
C THR A 44 3.88 -5.86 35.79
N GLY A 45 3.23 -6.39 34.74
CA GLY A 45 3.91 -6.73 33.50
C GLY A 45 4.33 -5.43 32.82
N SER A 46 5.61 -5.11 32.86
CA SER A 46 6.21 -4.13 31.96
C SER A 46 6.10 -4.68 30.54
N ALA A 47 5.09 -4.21 29.81
CA ALA A 47 5.08 -4.29 28.35
C ALA A 47 6.21 -3.38 27.86
N GLY A 48 7.42 -3.93 27.76
CA GLY A 48 8.48 -3.31 26.98
C GLY A 48 8.02 -3.29 25.53
N ALA A 49 7.71 -2.11 25.01
CA ALA A 49 7.59 -1.93 23.57
C ALA A 49 8.92 -2.37 22.95
N ALA A 50 8.87 -3.31 22.01
CA ALA A 50 10.06 -3.67 21.26
C ALA A 50 10.55 -2.42 20.51
N PRO A 51 11.86 -2.14 20.44
CA PRO A 51 12.39 -1.00 19.71
C PRO A 51 11.86 -1.06 18.27
N GLN A 52 11.16 -0.01 17.84
CA GLN A 52 10.69 0.11 16.46
C GLN A 52 11.92 0.32 15.58
N ALA A 53 12.21 -0.65 14.72
CA ALA A 53 13.33 -0.56 13.80
C ALA A 53 13.15 0.65 12.86
N THR A 54 14.24 1.33 12.56
CA THR A 54 14.28 2.38 11.55
C THR A 54 13.94 1.77 10.18
N ASP A 55 12.69 1.91 9.76
CA ASP A 55 12.21 1.28 8.53
C ASP A 55 12.02 2.31 7.40
N SER A 56 12.59 1.98 6.24
CA SER A 56 12.32 2.66 4.98
C SER A 56 11.86 1.63 3.97
N SER A 57 10.82 1.96 3.19
CA SER A 57 10.34 1.10 2.10
C SER A 57 9.91 1.92 0.89
N ALA A 58 9.98 1.32 -0.29
CA ALA A 58 9.54 1.96 -1.52
C ALA A 58 9.04 0.96 -2.56
N THR A 59 8.14 1.41 -3.42
CA THR A 59 7.68 0.70 -4.63
C THR A 59 7.51 1.69 -5.78
N VAL A 60 7.87 1.28 -6.99
CA VAL A 60 7.62 2.05 -8.22
C VAL A 60 6.12 2.27 -8.41
N GLY A 61 5.29 1.35 -7.93
CA GLY A 61 3.85 1.41 -8.02
C GLY A 61 3.22 0.03 -7.97
N GLY A 62 1.92 -0.01 -8.17
CA GLY A 62 1.14 -1.23 -8.17
C GLY A 62 -0.26 -0.95 -7.62
N GLY A 63 -0.97 -2.02 -7.31
CA GLY A 63 -2.30 -1.98 -6.75
C GLY A 63 -3.23 -2.94 -7.46
N MET A 64 -4.43 -3.01 -6.90
CA MET A 64 -5.48 -3.90 -7.38
C MET A 64 -6.69 -3.05 -7.73
N ALA A 65 -7.29 -3.34 -8.88
CA ALA A 65 -8.50 -2.68 -9.33
C ALA A 65 -9.41 -3.67 -10.07
N LEU A 66 -10.70 -3.43 -9.99
CA LEU A 66 -11.72 -4.16 -10.74
C LEU A 66 -12.42 -3.17 -11.67
N PHE A 67 -12.57 -3.55 -12.94
CA PHE A 67 -13.30 -2.79 -13.96
C PHE A 67 -14.35 -3.70 -14.60
N GLY A 68 -15.56 -3.72 -14.05
CA GLY A 68 -16.58 -4.70 -14.43
C GLY A 68 -16.17 -6.10 -13.99
N ILE A 69 -15.86 -6.96 -14.95
CA ILE A 69 -15.38 -8.33 -14.73
C ILE A 69 -13.84 -8.44 -14.83
N ASP A 70 -13.17 -7.38 -15.28
CA ASP A 70 -11.72 -7.38 -15.48
C ASP A 70 -11.02 -7.03 -14.16
N ALA A 71 -10.31 -8.02 -13.60
CA ALA A 71 -9.44 -7.82 -12.46
C ALA A 71 -8.04 -7.41 -12.94
N VAL A 72 -7.53 -6.33 -12.37
CA VAL A 72 -6.15 -5.89 -12.52
C VAL A 72 -5.46 -6.09 -11.19
N ASP A 73 -4.43 -6.93 -11.18
CA ASP A 73 -3.52 -7.10 -10.06
C ASP A 73 -2.10 -6.83 -10.54
N LEU A 74 -1.60 -5.64 -10.19
CA LEU A 74 -0.22 -5.25 -10.43
C LEU A 74 0.43 -5.22 -9.06
N GLY A 75 1.02 -6.34 -8.66
CA GLY A 75 1.79 -6.43 -7.41
C GLY A 75 2.84 -5.32 -7.28
N PRO A 76 3.44 -5.13 -6.10
CA PRO A 76 4.41 -4.07 -5.89
C PRO A 76 5.59 -4.19 -6.86
N LEU A 77 5.82 -3.14 -7.63
CA LEU A 77 6.84 -3.13 -8.67
C LEU A 77 8.18 -2.63 -8.10
N ALA A 78 9.20 -3.49 -8.19
CA ALA A 78 10.53 -3.25 -7.63
C ALA A 78 10.48 -2.78 -6.16
N PRO A 79 9.98 -3.60 -5.23
CA PRO A 79 9.96 -3.22 -3.82
C PRO A 79 11.39 -3.15 -3.25
N CYS A 80 11.66 -2.13 -2.44
CA CYS A 80 12.81 -2.11 -1.54
C CYS A 80 12.37 -1.92 -0.09
N ALA A 81 13.18 -2.38 0.85
CA ALA A 81 12.99 -2.15 2.28
C ALA A 81 14.33 -2.18 3.03
N ALA A 82 14.44 -1.48 4.16
CA ALA A 82 15.61 -1.52 5.03
C ALA A 82 15.91 -2.95 5.55
N GLY A 83 14.86 -3.71 5.90
CA GLY A 83 14.95 -5.13 6.26
C GLY A 83 14.97 -6.11 5.08
N GLY A 84 15.07 -5.61 3.83
CA GLY A 84 14.99 -6.41 2.61
C GLY A 84 16.02 -5.98 1.57
N PRO A 85 15.75 -6.16 0.26
CA PRO A 85 16.61 -5.60 -0.77
C PRO A 85 16.62 -4.07 -0.64
N THR A 86 17.80 -3.48 -0.50
CA THR A 86 17.98 -2.02 -0.39
C THR A 86 17.83 -1.31 -1.73
N SER A 87 17.78 -2.05 -2.83
CA SER A 87 17.44 -1.52 -4.14
C SER A 87 16.81 -2.60 -5.01
N ALA A 88 15.92 -2.18 -5.91
CA ALA A 88 15.30 -3.05 -6.89
C ALA A 88 15.05 -2.30 -8.19
N THR A 89 14.95 -3.05 -9.30
CA THR A 89 14.58 -2.51 -10.61
C THR A 89 13.50 -3.38 -11.24
N THR A 90 12.70 -2.78 -12.12
CA THR A 90 11.67 -3.47 -12.89
C THR A 90 11.70 -2.99 -14.34
N PRO A 91 11.54 -3.89 -15.34
CA PRO A 91 11.32 -3.47 -16.72
C PRO A 91 9.94 -2.84 -16.94
N GLY A 92 9.03 -2.95 -15.97
CA GLY A 92 7.64 -2.54 -16.06
C GLY A 92 6.69 -3.73 -15.93
N ALA A 93 5.40 -3.44 -15.89
CA ALA A 93 4.33 -4.43 -15.82
C ALA A 93 3.07 -3.90 -16.49
N ALA A 94 2.23 -4.78 -17.03
CA ALA A 94 0.96 -4.42 -17.64
C ALA A 94 -0.12 -5.40 -17.18
N SER A 95 -1.35 -4.90 -17.02
CA SER A 95 -2.54 -5.75 -16.89
C SER A 95 -2.74 -6.56 -18.17
N ASP A 96 -3.43 -7.71 -18.11
CA ASP A 96 -3.69 -8.58 -19.27
C ASP A 96 -4.31 -7.82 -20.46
N ASN A 97 -5.30 -6.98 -20.19
CA ASN A 97 -5.98 -6.16 -21.21
C ASN A 97 -5.24 -4.85 -21.55
N GLN A 98 -4.02 -4.64 -21.02
CA GLN A 98 -3.20 -3.44 -21.19
C GLN A 98 -3.90 -2.11 -20.79
N SER A 99 -4.98 -2.21 -20.01
CA SER A 99 -5.74 -1.08 -19.47
C SER A 99 -4.93 -0.29 -18.44
N VAL A 100 -3.97 -0.94 -17.79
CA VAL A 100 -2.98 -0.32 -16.89
C VAL A 100 -1.59 -0.81 -17.29
N VAL A 101 -0.66 0.13 -17.49
CA VAL A 101 0.72 -0.16 -17.88
C VAL A 101 1.68 0.71 -17.08
N TYR A 102 2.66 0.06 -16.47
CA TYR A 102 3.86 0.64 -15.87
C TYR A 102 5.05 0.34 -16.76
N GLY A 103 5.83 1.37 -17.09
CA GLY A 103 7.15 1.22 -17.69
C GLY A 103 8.22 0.90 -16.64
N SER A 104 9.47 1.00 -17.08
CA SER A 104 10.62 0.70 -16.23
C SER A 104 10.72 1.63 -15.02
N GLY A 105 11.20 1.10 -13.91
CA GLY A 105 11.45 1.89 -12.71
C GLY A 105 12.46 1.25 -11.78
N SER A 106 12.80 1.98 -10.73
CA SER A 106 13.74 1.57 -9.70
C SER A 106 13.38 2.14 -8.33
N THR A 107 13.81 1.44 -7.29
CA THR A 107 13.70 1.89 -5.91
C THR A 107 15.03 1.78 -5.18
N THR A 108 15.20 2.63 -4.18
CA THR A 108 16.34 2.61 -3.27
C THR A 108 15.87 2.93 -1.86
N CYS A 109 16.28 2.11 -0.91
CA CYS A 109 16.00 2.21 0.50
C CYS A 109 17.34 2.16 1.24
N ALA A 110 17.59 3.13 2.11
CA ALA A 110 18.82 3.24 2.87
C ALA A 110 18.49 3.70 4.28
N THR A 111 19.29 3.21 5.21
CA THR A 111 19.30 3.68 6.60
C THR A 111 20.75 3.99 6.96
N ASP A 112 21.00 5.19 7.46
CA ASP A 112 22.31 5.60 7.94
C ASP A 112 22.48 5.18 9.41
N PRO A 113 23.36 4.21 9.73
CA PRO A 113 23.54 3.74 11.10
C PRO A 113 24.25 4.77 12.00
N ALA A 114 24.91 5.79 11.44
CA ALA A 114 25.59 6.82 12.22
C ALA A 114 24.63 7.93 12.67
N THR A 115 23.59 8.22 11.88
CA THR A 115 22.65 9.32 12.14
C THR A 115 21.23 8.86 12.47
N GLY A 116 20.90 7.59 12.19
CA GLY A 116 19.52 7.08 12.26
C GLY A 116 18.62 7.59 11.13
N GLU A 117 19.18 8.22 10.09
CA GLU A 117 18.40 8.75 8.97
C GLU A 117 17.95 7.63 8.02
N SER A 118 16.63 7.52 7.84
CA SER A 118 15.99 6.59 6.91
C SER A 118 15.65 7.32 5.62
N ARG A 119 16.01 6.76 4.46
CA ARG A 119 15.72 7.34 3.14
C ARG A 119 15.13 6.30 2.20
N ALA A 120 13.99 6.64 1.61
CA ALA A 120 13.33 5.86 0.57
C ALA A 120 13.18 6.69 -0.70
N THR A 121 13.43 6.09 -1.86
CA THR A 121 13.25 6.72 -3.17
C THR A 121 12.63 5.72 -4.13
N ALA A 122 11.56 6.13 -4.80
CA ALA A 122 10.94 5.41 -5.91
C ALA A 122 10.94 6.28 -7.15
N THR A 123 11.38 5.74 -8.28
CA THR A 123 11.36 6.42 -9.58
C THR A 123 10.80 5.49 -10.64
N GLY A 124 9.93 6.00 -11.49
CA GLY A 124 9.41 5.25 -12.63
C GLY A 124 9.24 6.13 -13.86
N ARG A 125 9.16 5.45 -15.00
CA ARG A 125 8.95 6.06 -16.31
C ARG A 125 7.72 5.44 -16.94
N THR A 126 6.97 6.28 -17.66
CA THR A 126 5.83 5.87 -18.47
C THR A 126 4.78 5.10 -17.68
N PHE A 127 3.81 5.80 -17.13
CA PHE A 127 2.57 5.21 -16.66
C PHE A 127 1.44 5.50 -17.65
N LYS A 128 0.60 4.49 -17.87
CA LYS A 128 -0.57 4.57 -18.74
C LYS A 128 -1.77 3.90 -18.08
N LEU A 129 -2.88 4.61 -18.05
CA LEU A 129 -4.18 4.13 -17.59
C LEU A 129 -5.24 4.47 -18.65
N ASP A 130 -5.77 3.44 -19.28
CA ASP A 130 -6.85 3.49 -20.28
C ASP A 130 -8.16 2.86 -19.76
N ALA A 131 -8.14 2.26 -18.57
CA ALA A 131 -9.28 1.55 -18.00
C ALA A 131 -10.55 2.43 -17.82
N LEU A 132 -10.40 3.76 -17.80
CA LEU A 132 -11.51 4.70 -17.66
C LEU A 132 -12.19 5.05 -18.99
N LYS A 133 -11.52 4.82 -20.14
CA LYS A 133 -12.06 5.18 -21.46
C LYS A 133 -13.41 4.54 -21.79
N PRO A 134 -13.65 3.25 -21.49
CA PRO A 134 -14.96 2.62 -21.73
C PRO A 134 -16.11 3.28 -20.95
N TYR A 135 -15.80 3.98 -19.86
CA TYR A 135 -16.76 4.67 -19.00
C TYR A 135 -16.89 6.17 -19.30
N GLY A 136 -16.28 6.64 -20.39
CA GLY A 136 -16.28 8.06 -20.77
C GLY A 136 -15.17 8.90 -20.11
N GLY A 137 -14.28 8.28 -19.35
CA GLY A 137 -13.15 8.96 -18.72
C GLY A 137 -11.96 9.17 -19.67
N PRO A 138 -11.02 10.05 -19.31
CA PRO A 138 -9.82 10.31 -20.09
C PRO A 138 -8.82 9.15 -19.99
N ALA A 139 -7.91 9.11 -20.97
CA ALA A 139 -6.67 8.37 -20.89
C ALA A 139 -5.69 9.13 -19.98
N ILE A 140 -5.25 8.51 -18.89
CA ILE A 140 -4.25 9.12 -17.99
C ILE A 140 -2.87 8.64 -18.41
N ARG A 141 -1.91 9.57 -18.54
CA ARG A 141 -0.50 9.28 -18.81
C ARG A 141 0.40 10.08 -17.88
N VAL A 142 1.53 9.49 -17.53
CA VAL A 142 2.61 10.17 -16.80
C VAL A 142 3.94 9.72 -17.41
N SER A 143 4.70 10.63 -17.99
CA SER A 143 5.98 10.29 -18.63
C SER A 143 7.07 9.89 -17.62
N SER A 144 7.09 10.55 -16.47
CA SER A 144 8.03 10.27 -15.39
C SER A 144 7.41 10.59 -14.04
N TYR A 145 7.71 9.81 -13.03
CA TYR A 145 7.25 10.08 -11.68
C TYR A 145 8.29 9.62 -10.65
N SER A 146 8.37 10.33 -9.54
CA SER A 146 9.20 9.95 -8.41
C SER A 146 8.59 10.39 -7.09
N ALA A 147 8.91 9.65 -6.05
CA ALA A 147 8.68 10.04 -4.67
C ALA A 147 9.95 9.78 -3.87
N THR A 148 10.29 10.70 -3.00
CA THR A 148 11.39 10.56 -2.04
C THR A 148 10.84 10.88 -0.67
N CYS A 149 11.30 10.13 0.31
CA CYS A 149 11.07 10.39 1.71
C CYS A 149 12.40 10.23 2.45
N SER A 150 12.65 11.08 3.43
CA SER A 150 13.80 11.01 4.32
C SER A 150 13.42 11.44 5.73
N THR A 151 13.85 10.70 6.74
CA THR A 151 13.76 11.14 8.14
C THR A 151 15.02 11.90 8.52
N THR A 152 14.86 12.92 9.34
CA THR A 152 15.94 13.69 9.97
C THR A 152 15.64 13.79 11.47
N PRO A 153 16.62 14.14 12.32
CA PRO A 153 16.36 14.38 13.74
C PRO A 153 15.28 15.44 14.02
N ASN A 154 14.98 16.30 13.04
CA ASN A 154 13.97 17.37 13.15
C ASN A 154 12.62 16.99 12.50
N GLY A 155 12.45 15.74 12.07
CA GLY A 155 11.23 15.23 11.44
C GLY A 155 11.43 14.68 10.02
N SER A 156 10.33 14.30 9.38
CA SER A 156 10.30 13.65 8.08
C SER A 156 10.13 14.68 6.95
N ARG A 157 10.90 14.52 5.87
CA ARG A 157 10.80 15.31 4.64
C ARG A 157 10.40 14.40 3.50
N SER A 158 9.52 14.89 2.63
CA SER A 158 9.11 14.17 1.44
C SER A 158 9.00 15.09 0.24
N SER A 159 9.31 14.57 -0.94
CA SER A 159 9.14 15.26 -2.21
C SER A 159 8.59 14.31 -3.25
N ILE A 160 7.78 14.86 -4.15
CA ILE A 160 7.26 14.13 -5.30
C ILE A 160 7.54 14.92 -6.56
N THR A 161 7.64 14.21 -7.68
CA THR A 161 7.76 14.82 -9.00
C THR A 161 6.92 14.04 -9.97
N LEU A 162 6.16 14.76 -10.79
CA LEU A 162 5.36 14.22 -11.87
C LEU A 162 5.72 14.99 -13.15
N GLY A 163 6.03 14.28 -14.22
CA GLY A 163 6.43 14.84 -15.50
C GLY A 163 5.58 14.31 -16.65
N GLY A 164 5.22 15.20 -17.58
CA GLY A 164 4.43 14.84 -18.77
C GLY A 164 3.05 14.25 -18.42
N VAL A 165 2.36 14.84 -17.44
CA VAL A 165 1.04 14.37 -17.03
C VAL A 165 0.00 14.79 -18.07
N THR A 166 -0.82 13.83 -18.53
CA THR A 166 -1.98 14.12 -19.39
C THR A 166 -3.22 13.39 -18.86
N GLY A 167 -4.40 13.97 -19.09
CA GLY A 167 -5.67 13.40 -18.63
C GLY A 167 -6.01 13.72 -17.16
N LEU A 168 -5.18 14.53 -16.50
CA LEU A 168 -5.40 15.06 -15.15
C LEU A 168 -5.20 16.58 -15.17
N ASP A 169 -6.03 17.31 -14.43
CA ASP A 169 -5.83 18.73 -14.15
C ASP A 169 -5.07 18.86 -12.83
N LEU A 170 -3.77 19.15 -12.93
CA LEU A 170 -2.89 19.33 -11.78
C LEU A 170 -2.29 20.74 -11.81
N PRO A 171 -2.24 21.44 -10.65
CA PRO A 171 -1.58 22.73 -10.57
C PRO A 171 -0.07 22.58 -10.75
N THR A 172 0.60 23.64 -11.22
CA THR A 172 2.06 23.68 -11.40
C THR A 172 2.81 23.35 -10.10
N THR A 173 2.29 23.81 -8.96
CA THR A 173 2.75 23.45 -7.63
C THR A 173 1.69 22.57 -6.99
N ILE A 174 1.98 21.29 -6.81
CA ILE A 174 1.03 20.31 -6.26
C ILE A 174 1.04 20.39 -4.73
N PRO A 175 -0.04 20.91 -4.09
CA PRO A 175 -0.10 20.91 -2.64
C PRO A 175 -0.20 19.49 -2.11
N GLN A 176 0.14 19.32 -0.84
CA GLN A 176 0.00 18.04 -0.15
C GLN A 176 -1.47 17.57 -0.19
N ASN A 177 -1.69 16.30 -0.48
CA ASN A 177 -3.01 15.66 -0.58
C ASN A 177 -3.96 16.32 -1.60
N PHE A 178 -3.42 16.98 -2.64
CA PHE A 178 -4.23 17.56 -3.71
C PHE A 178 -5.09 16.49 -4.37
N SER A 179 -6.41 16.65 -4.33
CA SER A 179 -7.33 15.66 -4.86
C SER A 179 -8.22 16.25 -5.95
N THR A 180 -8.30 15.55 -7.07
CA THR A 180 -9.18 15.89 -8.19
C THR A 180 -10.02 14.69 -8.58
N LYS A 181 -11.26 14.93 -9.02
CA LYS A 181 -12.18 13.88 -9.44
C LYS A 181 -12.16 13.77 -10.95
N ILE A 182 -12.16 12.55 -11.46
CA ILE A 182 -12.42 12.29 -12.86
C ILE A 182 -13.94 12.21 -13.03
N PRO A 183 -14.55 13.14 -13.80
CA PRO A 183 -15.99 13.14 -14.00
C PRO A 183 -16.45 11.90 -14.76
N GLY A 184 -17.71 11.53 -14.57
CA GLY A 184 -18.40 10.55 -15.41
C GLY A 184 -18.72 11.11 -16.80
N ALA A 185 -19.35 10.27 -17.63
CA ALA A 185 -19.70 10.63 -19.00
C ALA A 185 -20.65 11.85 -19.06
N THR A 186 -21.53 11.99 -18.06
CA THR A 186 -22.40 13.16 -17.89
C THR A 186 -22.13 13.87 -16.55
N PRO A 187 -22.48 15.17 -16.42
CA PRO A 187 -22.27 15.93 -15.19
C PRO A 187 -23.00 15.37 -13.96
N THR A 188 -24.06 14.58 -14.17
CA THR A 188 -24.86 13.95 -13.12
C THR A 188 -24.34 12.58 -12.71
N ASP A 189 -23.43 11.99 -13.50
CA ASP A 189 -22.87 10.68 -13.19
C ASP A 189 -21.91 10.76 -12.00
N PRO A 190 -21.82 9.67 -11.21
CA PRO A 190 -20.82 9.58 -10.17
C PRO A 190 -19.40 9.65 -10.75
N PRO A 191 -18.43 10.19 -9.99
CA PRO A 191 -17.05 10.29 -10.46
C PRO A 191 -16.47 8.89 -10.71
N LEU A 192 -15.74 8.75 -11.82
CA LEU A 192 -15.11 7.49 -12.22
C LEU A 192 -13.88 7.17 -11.37
N ALA A 193 -13.16 8.21 -10.93
CA ALA A 193 -12.01 8.06 -10.07
C ALA A 193 -11.80 9.30 -9.19
N LEU A 194 -11.21 9.09 -8.02
CA LEU A 194 -10.61 10.12 -7.19
C LEU A 194 -9.09 9.98 -7.32
N VAL A 195 -8.43 11.03 -7.80
CA VAL A 195 -6.99 11.08 -7.98
C VAL A 195 -6.41 12.01 -6.93
N THR A 196 -5.59 11.46 -6.04
CA THR A 196 -4.85 12.22 -5.03
C THR A 196 -3.38 12.26 -5.42
N ALA A 197 -2.90 13.45 -5.78
CA ALA A 197 -1.49 13.72 -6.00
C ALA A 197 -0.83 14.15 -4.69
N ASN A 198 0.47 13.85 -4.55
CA ASN A 198 1.23 14.15 -3.33
C ASN A 198 0.52 13.66 -2.07
N SER A 199 0.05 12.41 -2.10
CA SER A 199 -0.69 11.83 -0.98
C SER A 199 0.29 11.55 0.15
N VAL A 200 0.01 12.08 1.33
CA VAL A 200 0.79 11.85 2.55
C VAL A 200 -0.14 11.33 3.62
N VAL A 201 0.16 10.14 4.12
CA VAL A 201 -0.56 9.47 5.20
C VAL A 201 0.40 9.29 6.36
N THR A 202 0.03 9.86 7.50
CA THR A 202 0.69 9.66 8.79
C THR A 202 -0.24 8.83 9.69
N PRO A 203 0.29 7.86 10.45
CA PRO A 203 -0.54 7.08 11.38
C PRO A 203 -1.07 7.95 12.52
N GLU A 204 -2.16 7.50 13.16
CA GLU A 204 -2.77 8.14 14.32
C GLU A 204 -2.84 7.11 15.47
N PRO A 205 -2.18 7.35 16.62
CA PRO A 205 -1.37 8.53 16.95
C PRO A 205 -0.08 8.61 16.12
N GLY A 206 0.39 9.83 15.85
CA GLY A 206 1.58 10.07 15.04
C GLY A 206 2.86 9.54 15.68
N ASP A 207 3.49 8.56 15.05
CA ASP A 207 4.79 7.98 15.42
C ASP A 207 5.96 8.62 14.64
N GLY A 208 5.69 9.68 13.86
CA GLY A 208 6.64 10.34 12.98
C GLY A 208 6.85 9.64 11.63
N SER A 209 6.24 8.48 11.41
CA SER A 209 6.23 7.80 10.12
C SER A 209 5.36 8.55 9.10
N ALA A 210 5.79 8.51 7.85
CA ALA A 210 5.00 9.04 6.75
C ALA A 210 5.04 8.09 5.56
N THR A 211 3.88 7.76 5.02
CA THR A 211 3.73 7.11 3.72
C THR A 211 3.34 8.15 2.69
N VAL A 212 4.15 8.28 1.64
CA VAL A 212 3.99 9.27 0.58
C VAL A 212 3.84 8.58 -0.75
N SER A 213 2.86 8.99 -1.54
CA SER A 213 2.67 8.53 -2.91
C SER A 213 2.61 9.70 -3.88
N ALA A 214 3.31 9.61 -5.01
CA ALA A 214 3.27 10.65 -6.03
C ALA A 214 1.85 10.80 -6.61
N LEU A 215 1.22 9.69 -6.96
CA LEU A 215 -0.19 9.62 -7.33
C LEU A 215 -0.85 8.39 -6.69
N ARG A 216 -2.08 8.59 -6.21
CA ARG A 216 -2.99 7.52 -5.77
C ARG A 216 -4.30 7.70 -6.52
N ILE A 217 -4.72 6.68 -7.24
CA ILE A 217 -5.93 6.69 -8.05
C ILE A 217 -6.89 5.68 -7.45
N GLN A 218 -7.98 6.16 -6.86
CA GLN A 218 -9.06 5.34 -6.34
C GLN A 218 -10.19 5.28 -7.38
N PHE A 219 -10.56 4.07 -7.79
CA PHE A 219 -11.59 3.86 -8.81
C PHE A 219 -12.99 3.76 -8.17
N PHE A 220 -13.96 4.39 -8.83
CA PHE A 220 -15.37 4.40 -8.46
C PHE A 220 -15.59 4.64 -6.96
N PRO A 221 -15.15 5.80 -6.42
CA PRO A 221 -15.14 6.06 -4.97
C PRO A 221 -16.55 6.09 -4.33
N GLN A 222 -17.61 6.18 -5.13
CA GLN A 222 -19.01 6.10 -4.67
C GLN A 222 -19.64 4.71 -4.91
N GLY A 223 -18.84 3.71 -5.25
CA GLY A 223 -19.30 2.40 -5.70
C GLY A 223 -19.66 2.39 -7.19
N GLY A 224 -19.90 1.19 -7.73
CA GLY A 224 -20.23 1.01 -9.14
C GLY A 224 -19.81 -0.36 -9.67
N GLN A 225 -19.61 -0.44 -10.99
CA GLN A 225 -19.17 -1.67 -11.66
C GLN A 225 -17.68 -1.98 -11.43
N GLY A 226 -16.94 -1.11 -10.74
CA GLY A 226 -15.53 -1.31 -10.46
C GLY A 226 -15.16 -0.79 -9.07
N SER A 227 -13.93 -1.06 -8.66
CA SER A 227 -13.38 -0.59 -7.39
C SER A 227 -11.85 -0.75 -7.36
N GLY A 228 -11.22 -0.31 -6.28
CA GLY A 228 -9.81 -0.55 -6.01
C GLY A 228 -8.95 0.69 -6.13
N THR A 229 -7.64 0.50 -6.07
CA THR A 229 -6.67 1.59 -6.00
C THR A 229 -5.37 1.20 -6.68
N ILE A 230 -4.82 2.15 -7.42
CA ILE A 230 -3.52 2.05 -8.07
C ILE A 230 -2.65 3.21 -7.59
N THR A 231 -1.38 2.95 -7.27
CA THR A 231 -0.43 3.95 -6.79
C THR A 231 0.79 4.05 -7.68
N LEU A 232 1.38 5.25 -7.73
CA LEU A 232 2.63 5.52 -8.43
C LEU A 232 3.62 6.11 -7.42
N ALA A 233 4.84 5.55 -7.44
CA ALA A 233 5.94 5.87 -6.54
C ALA A 233 5.48 6.07 -5.10
N THR A 234 5.30 4.96 -4.39
CA THR A 234 5.00 4.97 -2.96
C THR A 234 6.29 4.77 -2.19
N VAL A 235 6.52 5.61 -1.19
CA VAL A 235 7.65 5.55 -0.26
C VAL A 235 7.13 5.67 1.17
N THR A 236 7.75 4.96 2.09
CA THR A 236 7.48 5.08 3.52
C THR A 236 8.80 5.25 4.24
N CYS A 237 8.84 6.19 5.18
CA CYS A 237 9.94 6.26 6.14
C CYS A 237 9.38 6.38 7.55
N THR A 238 10.04 5.67 8.45
CA THR A 238 9.82 5.71 9.88
C THR A 238 11.10 6.25 10.52
N PRO A 239 11.00 7.28 11.37
CA PRO A 239 12.17 7.80 12.07
C PRO A 239 12.68 6.75 13.06
N ASP A 240 13.96 6.82 13.38
CA ASP A 240 14.47 6.05 14.50
C ASP A 240 13.80 6.54 15.78
N SER A 241 13.14 5.65 16.53
CA SER A 241 12.47 6.02 17.78
C SER A 241 13.42 6.07 18.97
N GLY A 242 14.72 5.75 18.78
CA GLY A 242 15.78 5.92 19.76
C GLY A 242 15.43 5.47 21.18
N ASP A 243 15.35 4.15 21.42
CA ASP A 243 15.38 3.56 22.77
C ASP A 243 16.81 3.14 23.14
#